data_AF-A0A0W8E736-F1
#
_entry.id   AF-A0A0W8E736-F1
#
_cell.length_a   1.000
_cell.length_b   1.000
_cell.length_c   1.000
_cell.angle_alpha   90.00
_cell.angle_beta   90.00
_cell.angle_gamma   90.00
#
_symmetry.space_group_name_H-M   'P 1'
#
loop_
_entity.id
_entity.type
_entity.pdbx_description
1 polymer ?
#
loop_
_entity_poly.entity_id
_entity_poly.type
_entity_poly.pdbx_seq_one_letter_code
_entity_poly.pdbx_strand_id
1 'polypeptide(L)'
;MGYSKLQEINVEVLAMSVDSVFSHKIWDETELSKMVDGGMPFPMLSDRGGKIGKLYDVYDEDAGVNVRGRFLIDPEGIIQAAEVLSPPVGRNPQELLRQVLAYQHNQATGEVMPSGWVPGEPTLKPTTALAGNVWQVWQPKK
;
A
#
# COMPACT_ATOMS: atom_id res chain seq x y z
N MET A 1 -10.74 -8.05 1.56
CA MET A 1 -10.61 -6.71 2.15
C MET A 1 -11.28 -5.75 1.19
N GLY A 2 -12.35 -5.09 1.62
CA GLY A 2 -13.08 -4.13 0.79
C GLY A 2 -12.50 -2.72 0.95
N TYR A 3 -12.66 -1.90 -0.08
CA TYR A 3 -12.26 -0.49 -0.08
C TYR A 3 -12.94 0.31 1.05
N SER A 4 -14.21 0.00 1.38
CA SER A 4 -14.93 0.60 2.52
C SER A 4 -14.16 0.49 3.84
N LYS A 5 -13.47 -0.64 4.05
CA LYS A 5 -12.69 -0.88 5.28
C LYS A 5 -11.44 0.00 5.36
N LEU A 6 -10.88 0.42 4.23
CA LEU A 6 -9.81 1.41 4.18
C LEU A 6 -10.35 2.81 4.46
N GLN A 7 -11.54 3.14 3.93
CA GLN A 7 -12.18 4.42 4.20
C GLN A 7 -12.54 4.60 5.69
N GLU A 8 -13.01 3.54 6.35
CA GLU A 8 -13.30 3.53 7.80
C GLU A 8 -12.07 3.90 8.65
N ILE A 9 -10.86 3.61 8.16
CA ILE A 9 -9.59 3.96 8.81
C ILE A 9 -8.93 5.17 8.15
N ASN A 10 -9.70 6.02 7.46
CA ASN A 10 -9.23 7.26 6.84
C ASN A 10 -8.10 7.05 5.80
N VAL A 11 -8.22 6.01 4.98
CA VAL A 11 -7.30 5.72 3.88
C VAL A 11 -8.02 5.73 2.54
N GLU A 12 -7.42 6.44 1.58
CA GLU A 12 -7.82 6.48 0.19
C GLU A 12 -6.92 5.58 -0.67
N VAL A 13 -7.46 5.03 -1.76
CA VAL A 13 -6.73 4.21 -2.73
C VAL A 13 -6.78 4.90 -4.08
N LEU A 14 -5.61 5.04 -4.70
CA LEU A 14 -5.49 5.57 -6.06
C LEU A 14 -4.81 4.50 -6.92
N ALA A 15 -5.55 3.94 -7.88
CA ALA A 15 -4.97 3.10 -8.90
C ALA A 15 -4.44 3.99 -10.03
N MET A 16 -3.34 3.59 -10.68
CA MET A 16 -2.72 4.40 -11.72
C MET A 16 -2.02 3.51 -12.74
N SER A 17 -2.17 3.85 -14.02
CA SER A 17 -1.38 3.28 -15.12
C SER A 17 -1.10 4.35 -16.17
N VAL A 18 -0.39 3.97 -17.23
CA VAL A 18 -0.08 4.83 -18.38
C VAL A 18 -1.26 4.95 -19.37
N ASP A 19 -2.33 4.19 -19.14
CA ASP A 19 -3.52 4.19 -19.99
C ASP A 19 -4.29 5.50 -19.87
N SER A 20 -5.17 5.73 -20.85
CA SER A 20 -6.03 6.91 -20.84
C SER A 20 -7.23 6.73 -19.92
N VAL A 21 -7.81 7.83 -19.44
CA VAL A 21 -9.08 7.82 -18.70
C VAL A 21 -10.23 7.16 -19.49
N PHE A 22 -10.18 7.19 -20.82
CA PHE A 22 -11.17 6.50 -21.67
C PHE A 22 -10.98 4.99 -21.63
N SER A 23 -9.72 4.52 -21.65
CA SER A 23 -9.38 3.10 -21.49
C SER A 23 -9.89 2.60 -20.13
N HIS A 24 -9.62 3.36 -19.06
CA HIS A 24 -10.09 3.04 -17.71
C HIS A 24 -11.60 2.95 -17.62
N LYS A 25 -12.31 3.93 -18.20
CA LYS A 25 -13.77 3.93 -18.24
C LYS A 25 -14.31 2.67 -18.93
N ILE A 26 -13.81 2.35 -20.13
CA ILE A 26 -14.28 1.17 -20.88
C ILE A 26 -13.92 -0.11 -20.13
N TRP A 27 -12.72 -0.19 -19.54
CA TRP A 27 -12.32 -1.35 -18.74
C TRP A 27 -13.24 -1.57 -17.55
N ASP A 28 -13.59 -0.50 -16.85
CA ASP A 28 -14.53 -0.55 -15.74
C ASP A 28 -15.92 -0.99 -16.18
N GLU A 29 -16.49 -0.30 -17.19
CA GLU A 29 -17.84 -0.56 -17.69
C GLU A 29 -17.99 -1.97 -18.28
N THR A 30 -16.95 -2.51 -18.93
CA THR A 30 -17.05 -3.73 -19.73
C THR A 30 -16.47 -4.98 -19.07
N GLU A 31 -15.53 -4.85 -18.14
CA GLU A 31 -14.85 -5.97 -17.49
C GLU A 31 -14.95 -5.91 -15.97
N LEU A 32 -14.47 -4.84 -15.32
CA LEU A 32 -14.40 -4.80 -13.86
C LEU A 32 -15.78 -4.83 -13.22
N SER A 33 -16.79 -4.18 -13.82
CA SER A 33 -18.19 -4.23 -13.39
C SER A 33 -18.81 -5.64 -13.37
N LYS A 34 -18.22 -6.60 -14.10
CA LYS A 34 -18.63 -8.01 -14.11
C LYS A 34 -17.88 -8.85 -13.07
N MET A 35 -16.72 -8.35 -12.60
CA MET A 35 -15.85 -9.03 -11.64
C MET A 35 -16.08 -8.52 -10.22
N VAL A 36 -16.44 -7.25 -10.08
CA VAL A 36 -16.67 -6.54 -8.84
C VAL A 36 -18.03 -5.86 -8.95
N ASP A 37 -18.93 -6.17 -8.02
CA ASP A 37 -20.25 -5.55 -7.98
C ASP A 37 -20.12 -4.03 -7.86
N GLY A 38 -20.74 -3.29 -8.78
CA GLY A 38 -20.61 -1.83 -8.88
C GLY A 38 -19.33 -1.32 -9.55
N GLY A 39 -18.46 -2.19 -10.08
CA GLY A 39 -17.21 -1.80 -10.74
C GLY A 39 -16.08 -1.47 -9.75
N MET A 40 -15.10 -0.70 -10.22
CA MET A 40 -13.95 -0.33 -9.42
C MET A 40 -14.30 0.75 -8.40
N PRO A 41 -14.13 0.48 -7.09
CA PRO A 41 -14.71 1.35 -6.06
C PRO A 41 -13.86 2.58 -5.75
N PHE A 42 -12.68 2.73 -6.36
CA PHE A 42 -11.74 3.81 -6.12
C PHE A 42 -11.22 4.43 -7.43
N PRO A 43 -10.68 5.66 -7.41
CA PRO A 43 -10.23 6.35 -8.62
C PRO A 43 -9.13 5.61 -9.38
N MET A 44 -9.27 5.56 -10.70
CA MET A 44 -8.24 5.11 -11.63
C MET A 44 -7.65 6.31 -12.37
N LEU A 45 -6.42 6.67 -11.99
CA LEU A 45 -5.64 7.77 -12.54
C LEU A 45 -4.94 7.36 -13.83
N SER A 46 -4.69 8.35 -14.67
CA SER A 46 -4.03 8.21 -15.97
C SER A 46 -2.72 8.99 -15.96
N ASP A 47 -1.59 8.29 -15.98
CA ASP A 47 -0.23 8.84 -16.11
C ASP A 47 0.26 8.73 -17.56
N ARG A 48 -0.49 9.33 -18.49
CA ARG A 48 -0.10 9.34 -19.91
C ARG A 48 1.27 9.99 -20.08
N GLY A 49 2.22 9.22 -20.59
CA GLY A 49 3.61 9.64 -20.76
C GLY A 49 4.53 9.27 -19.58
N GLY A 50 4.03 8.55 -18.57
CA GLY A 50 4.84 7.90 -17.54
C GLY A 50 5.57 8.85 -16.59
N LYS A 51 5.14 10.11 -16.48
CA LYS A 51 5.89 11.12 -15.70
C LYS A 51 5.83 10.82 -14.21
N ILE A 52 4.67 10.38 -13.72
CA ILE A 52 4.50 10.01 -12.31
C ILE A 52 5.23 8.68 -12.05
N GLY A 53 5.14 7.72 -12.96
CA GLY A 53 5.91 6.47 -12.88
C GLY A 53 7.41 6.70 -12.78
N LYS A 54 7.97 7.60 -13.59
CA LYS A 54 9.39 8.00 -13.52
C LYS A 54 9.73 8.67 -12.19
N LEU A 55 8.86 9.54 -11.69
CA LEU A 55 9.05 10.21 -10.40
C LEU A 55 9.11 9.21 -9.23
N TYR A 56 8.32 8.15 -9.32
CA TYR A 56 8.25 7.07 -8.32
C TYR A 56 9.20 5.89 -8.63
N ASP A 57 10.06 6.03 -9.64
CA ASP A 57 11.05 5.03 -10.07
C ASP A 57 10.43 3.65 -10.41
N VAL A 58 9.26 3.66 -11.05
CA VAL A 58 8.52 2.46 -11.46
C VAL A 58 8.15 2.45 -12.93
N TYR A 59 8.63 3.41 -13.73
CA TYR A 59 8.39 3.42 -15.17
C TYR A 59 9.47 2.63 -15.91
N ASP A 60 9.05 1.65 -16.69
CA ASP A 60 9.87 0.92 -17.65
C ASP A 60 9.85 1.69 -18.98
N GLU A 61 10.97 2.33 -19.33
CA GLU A 61 11.11 3.12 -20.55
C GLU A 61 11.06 2.26 -21.82
N ASP A 62 11.56 1.02 -21.75
CA ASP A 62 11.61 0.12 -22.91
C ASP A 62 10.22 -0.47 -23.20
N ALA A 63 9.49 -0.84 -22.15
CA ALA A 63 8.12 -1.36 -22.26
C ALA A 63 7.05 -0.27 -22.34
N GLY A 64 7.39 0.96 -21.95
CA GLY A 64 6.49 2.10 -21.94
C GLY A 64 5.38 2.03 -20.88
N VAL A 65 5.58 1.28 -19.79
CA VAL A 65 4.56 1.00 -18.75
C VAL A 65 5.11 1.18 -17.34
N ASN A 66 4.23 1.33 -16.35
CA ASN A 66 4.62 1.25 -14.95
C ASN A 66 4.72 -0.22 -14.51
N VAL A 67 5.84 -0.61 -13.88
CA VAL A 67 5.92 -1.87 -13.12
C VAL A 67 5.06 -1.79 -11.84
N ARG A 68 4.89 -2.91 -11.13
CA ARG A 68 3.90 -3.01 -10.03
C ARG A 68 4.42 -2.35 -8.74
N GLY A 69 4.41 -1.02 -8.71
CA GLY A 69 4.71 -0.20 -7.54
C GLY A 69 3.48 0.07 -6.67
N ARG A 70 3.65 0.05 -5.35
CA ARG A 70 2.67 0.52 -4.35
C ARG A 70 3.40 1.40 -3.35
N PHE A 71 2.80 2.54 -3.03
CA PHE A 71 3.35 3.51 -2.09
C PHE A 71 2.29 3.82 -1.03
N LEU A 72 2.69 3.78 0.24
CA LEU A 72 1.90 4.27 1.36
C LEU A 72 2.37 5.67 1.69
N ILE A 73 1.46 6.63 1.61
CA ILE A 73 1.73 8.05 1.83
C ILE A 73 0.89 8.49 3.04
N ASP A 74 1.53 9.12 4.01
CA ASP A 74 0.85 9.63 5.21
C ASP A 74 0.17 11.00 4.96
N PRO A 75 -0.62 11.51 5.94
CA PRO A 75 -1.28 12.82 5.80
C PRO A 75 -0.34 14.00 5.58
N GLU A 76 0.93 13.88 5.97
CA GLU A 76 1.99 14.87 5.77
C GLU A 76 2.62 14.78 4.37
N GLY A 77 2.21 13.80 3.56
CA GLY A 77 2.70 13.59 2.20
C GLY A 77 4.01 12.81 2.13
N ILE A 78 4.41 12.14 3.22
CA ILE A 78 5.64 11.36 3.30
C ILE A 78 5.37 9.90 2.94
N ILE A 79 6.23 9.33 2.09
CA ILE A 79 6.18 7.91 1.75
C ILE A 79 6.68 7.11 2.96
N GLN A 80 5.78 6.36 3.59
CA GLN A 80 6.06 5.50 4.73
C GLN A 80 6.54 4.11 4.32
N ALA A 81 5.99 3.57 3.23
CA ALA A 81 6.40 2.29 2.68
C ALA A 81 6.28 2.28 1.15
N ALA A 82 7.16 1.52 0.51
CA ALA A 82 7.11 1.21 -0.92
C ALA A 82 7.26 -0.30 -1.13
N GLU A 83 6.55 -0.82 -2.12
CA GLU A 83 6.67 -2.19 -2.59
C GLU A 83 6.68 -2.17 -4.12
N VAL A 84 7.75 -2.72 -4.70
CA VAL A 84 7.89 -2.86 -6.15
C VAL A 84 8.02 -4.33 -6.47
N LEU A 85 7.05 -4.87 -7.20
CA LEU A 85 7.09 -6.24 -7.69
C LEU A 85 7.32 -6.22 -9.20
N SER A 86 8.28 -7.03 -9.66
CA SER A 86 8.36 -7.34 -11.08
C SER A 86 7.12 -8.17 -11.48
N PRO A 87 6.68 -8.11 -12.75
CA PRO A 87 5.86 -9.18 -13.30
C PRO A 87 6.56 -10.54 -13.05
N PRO A 88 5.85 -11.65 -12.76
CA PRO A 88 4.41 -11.92 -12.90
C PRO A 88 3.60 -11.89 -11.57
N VAL A 89 4.18 -11.42 -10.47
CA VAL A 89 3.59 -11.62 -9.12
C VAL A 89 2.62 -10.48 -8.75
N GLY A 90 1.46 -10.83 -8.20
CA GLY A 90 0.49 -9.89 -7.65
C GLY A 90 0.84 -9.45 -6.22
N ARG A 91 0.46 -8.22 -5.85
CA ARG A 91 0.61 -7.70 -4.48
C ARG A 91 -0.40 -8.35 -3.54
N ASN A 92 -0.10 -8.36 -2.25
CA ASN A 92 -1.00 -8.86 -1.21
C ASN A 92 -1.74 -7.71 -0.50
N PRO A 93 -3.07 -7.53 -0.70
CA PRO A 93 -3.84 -6.48 -0.01
C PRO A 93 -3.84 -6.60 1.52
N GLN A 94 -3.68 -7.81 2.07
CA GLN A 94 -3.62 -7.98 3.52
C GLN A 94 -2.36 -7.36 4.12
N GLU A 95 -1.23 -7.40 3.40
CA GLU A 95 -0.01 -6.73 3.82
C GLU A 95 -0.17 -5.21 3.77
N LEU A 96 -0.88 -4.68 2.76
CA LEU A 96 -1.25 -3.27 2.72
C LEU A 96 -2.03 -2.86 3.96
N LEU A 97 -3.10 -3.58 4.32
CA LEU A 97 -3.89 -3.28 5.51
C LEU A 97 -3.06 -3.37 6.79
N ARG A 98 -2.24 -4.42 6.91
CA ARG A 98 -1.36 -4.61 8.07
C ARG A 98 -0.40 -3.42 8.24
N GLN A 99 0.23 -2.97 7.15
CA GLN A 99 1.13 -1.82 7.16
C GLN A 99 0.40 -0.53 7.53
N VAL A 100 -0.77 -0.26 6.94
CA VAL A 100 -1.58 0.93 7.29
C VAL A 100 -1.87 0.97 8.79
N LEU A 101 -2.40 -0.13 9.35
CA LEU A 101 -2.73 -0.20 10.76
C LEU A 101 -1.49 -0.07 11.65
N ALA A 102 -0.36 -0.62 11.22
CA ALA A 102 0.91 -0.44 11.91
C ALA A 102 1.34 1.04 11.93
N TYR A 103 1.40 1.71 10.78
CA TYR A 103 1.80 3.13 10.74
C TYR A 103 0.85 4.01 11.56
N GLN A 104 -0.46 3.77 11.49
CA GLN A 104 -1.43 4.50 12.32
C GLN A 104 -1.23 4.26 13.82
N HIS A 105 -0.93 3.01 14.22
CA HIS A 105 -0.59 2.71 15.62
C HIS A 105 0.69 3.44 16.06
N ASN A 106 1.73 3.46 15.21
CA ASN A 106 2.97 4.18 15.49
C ASN A 106 2.70 5.68 15.68
N GLN A 107 1.96 6.31 14.76
CA GLN A 107 1.62 7.72 14.85
C GLN A 107 0.82 8.06 16.12
N ALA A 108 -0.09 7.16 16.54
CA ALA A 108 -0.93 7.38 17.72
C ALA A 108 -0.19 7.17 19.06
N THR A 109 0.83 6.30 19.11
CA THR A 109 1.41 5.82 20.37
C THR A 109 2.91 6.05 20.53
N GLY A 110 3.64 6.26 19.43
CA GLY A 110 5.10 6.23 19.38
C GLY A 110 5.72 4.84 19.53
N GLU A 111 4.90 3.79 19.64
CA GLU A 111 5.37 2.40 19.72
C GLU A 111 5.76 1.87 18.34
N VAL A 112 6.70 0.92 18.31
CA VAL A 112 7.14 0.28 17.07
C VAL A 112 6.63 -1.15 16.99
N MET A 113 6.32 -1.57 15.76
CA MET A 113 5.71 -2.86 15.47
C MET A 113 6.79 -3.89 15.13
N PRO A 114 6.86 -5.02 15.86
CA PRO A 114 7.76 -6.12 15.51
C PRO A 114 7.43 -6.77 14.17
N SER A 115 8.33 -7.65 13.71
CA SER A 115 8.14 -8.41 12.47
C SER A 115 6.83 -9.19 12.47
N GLY A 116 6.01 -9.00 11.42
CA GLY A 116 4.74 -9.70 11.26
C GLY A 116 3.60 -9.20 12.15
N TRP A 117 3.80 -8.10 12.90
CA TRP A 117 2.78 -7.57 13.80
C TRP A 117 1.43 -7.35 13.12
N VAL A 118 0.36 -7.74 13.81
CA VAL A 118 -1.04 -7.46 13.50
C VAL A 118 -1.72 -6.81 14.71
N PRO A 119 -2.85 -6.08 14.51
CA PRO A 119 -3.58 -5.46 15.63
C PRO A 119 -3.88 -6.44 16.77
N GLY A 120 -3.60 -6.00 18.00
CA GLY A 120 -3.75 -6.79 19.22
C GLY A 120 -2.50 -7.56 19.64
N GLU A 121 -1.47 -7.66 18.78
CA GLU A 121 -0.18 -8.23 19.18
C GLU A 121 0.70 -7.21 19.96
N PRO A 122 1.65 -7.69 20.77
CA PRO A 122 2.56 -6.83 21.52
C PRO A 122 3.38 -5.92 20.60
N THR A 123 3.50 -4.66 21.00
CA THR A 123 4.36 -3.63 20.41
C THR A 123 5.58 -3.39 21.29
N LEU A 124 6.51 -2.54 20.83
CA LEU A 124 7.71 -2.18 21.57
C LEU A 124 7.74 -0.67 21.82
N LYS A 125 8.06 -0.27 23.05
CA LYS A 125 8.32 1.14 23.39
C LYS A 125 9.80 1.46 23.16
N PRO A 126 10.14 2.35 22.20
CA PRO A 126 11.53 2.67 21.92
C PRO A 126 12.22 3.31 23.12
N THR A 127 13.24 2.65 23.66
CA THR A 127 14.08 3.16 24.75
C THR A 127 15.51 2.65 24.58
N THR A 128 16.49 3.36 25.14
CA THR A 128 17.89 2.92 25.13
C THR A 128 18.09 1.60 25.88
N ALA A 129 17.30 1.35 26.92
CA ALA A 129 17.33 0.09 27.67
C ALA A 129 16.90 -1.13 26.83
N LEU A 130 16.07 -0.92 25.80
CA LEU A 130 15.63 -1.98 24.90
C LEU A 130 16.68 -2.36 23.85
N ALA A 131 17.69 -1.51 23.60
CA ALA A 131 18.75 -1.80 22.65
C ALA A 131 19.52 -3.08 23.06
N GLY A 132 19.52 -4.10 22.21
CA GLY A 132 20.10 -5.42 22.50
C GLY A 132 19.22 -6.34 23.39
N ASN A 133 18.11 -5.83 23.91
CA ASN A 133 17.22 -6.53 24.86
C ASN A 133 15.80 -6.78 24.33
N VAL A 134 15.54 -6.53 23.04
CA VAL A 134 14.22 -6.75 22.41
C VAL A 134 13.68 -8.17 22.66
N TRP A 135 14.56 -9.17 22.68
CA TRP A 135 14.22 -10.58 22.91
C TRP A 135 13.54 -10.85 24.26
N GLN A 136 13.70 -9.96 25.24
CA GLN A 136 13.05 -10.06 26.55
C GLN A 136 11.56 -9.70 26.49
N VAL A 137 11.16 -8.91 25.49
CA VAL A 137 9.79 -8.39 25.35
C VAL A 137 9.07 -9.05 24.16
N TRP A 138 9.82 -9.44 23.12
CA TRP A 138 9.26 -10.04 21.91
C TRP A 138 10.11 -11.21 21.44
N GLN A 139 9.44 -12.32 21.09
CA GLN A 139 10.06 -13.49 20.49
C GLN A 139 9.41 -13.77 19.14
N PRO A 140 10.19 -13.88 18.05
CA PRO A 140 9.63 -14.21 16.74
C PRO A 140 8.98 -15.60 16.76
N LYS A 141 7.83 -15.72 16.11
CA LYS A 141 7.25 -17.03 15.80
C LYS A 141 8.20 -17.74 14.82
N LYS A 142 8.62 -18.96 15.16
CA LYS A 142 9.45 -19.81 14.31
C LYS A 142 8.60 -20.50 13.25
#